data_AF-A0A1C9W3P8-F1
#
_entry.id   AF-A0A1C9W3P8-F1
#
_cell.length_a   1.000
_cell.length_b   1.000
_cell.length_c   1.000
_cell.angle_alpha   90.00
_cell.angle_beta   90.00
_cell.angle_gamma   90.00
#
_symmetry.space_group_name_H-M   'P 1'
#
loop_
_entity.id
_entity.type
_entity.pdbx_description
1 polymer ?
#
loop_
_entity_poly.entity_id
_entity_poly.type
_entity_poly.pdbx_seq_one_letter_code
_entity_poly.pdbx_strand_id
1 'polypeptide(L)'
;MAAKKKAATFEQALEELEQLVERLEAGDLPLEEALADFERGVKLTRECQQKLASAEQKVKVLMEQNGTVQEAPFETGEDNESGTTDTPEQGF
;
A
#
# COMPACT_ATOMS: atom_id res chain seq x y z
N MET A 1 -26.05 26.29 -8.14
CA MET A 1 -25.78 24.85 -8.04
C MET A 1 -24.26 24.65 -7.97
N ALA A 2 -23.70 24.48 -6.77
CA ALA A 2 -22.27 24.22 -6.61
C ALA A 2 -22.02 22.72 -6.81
N ALA A 3 -21.35 22.35 -7.90
CA ALA A 3 -20.90 20.99 -8.13
C ALA A 3 -19.82 20.68 -7.09
N LYS A 4 -20.21 20.02 -6.00
CA LYS A 4 -19.27 19.46 -5.03
C LYS A 4 -18.46 18.41 -5.78
N LYS A 5 -17.22 18.76 -6.13
CA LYS A 5 -16.24 17.85 -6.75
C LYS A 5 -16.32 16.54 -5.97
N LYS A 6 -16.91 15.49 -6.54
CA LYS A 6 -16.91 14.17 -5.92
C LYS A 6 -15.45 13.82 -5.77
N ALA A 7 -14.97 13.73 -4.52
CA ALA A 7 -13.67 13.15 -4.28
C ALA A 7 -13.68 11.77 -4.96
N ALA A 8 -12.71 11.52 -5.83
CA ALA A 8 -12.58 10.23 -6.50
C ALA A 8 -12.64 9.12 -5.45
N THR A 9 -13.28 7.98 -5.75
CA THR A 9 -13.23 6.83 -4.84
C THR A 9 -11.81 6.26 -4.81
N PHE A 10 -11.53 5.33 -3.90
CA PHE A 10 -10.20 4.71 -3.84
C PHE A 10 -9.86 4.02 -5.17
N GLU A 11 -10.82 3.27 -5.70
CA GLU A 11 -10.70 2.52 -6.96
C GLU A 11 -10.45 3.45 -8.13
N GLN A 12 -11.15 4.59 -8.20
CA GLN A 12 -10.93 5.59 -9.25
C GLN A 12 -9.54 6.24 -9.18
N ALA A 13 -9.06 6.54 -7.97
CA ALA A 13 -7.73 7.13 -7.81
C ALA A 13 -6.62 6.11 -8.13
N LEU A 14 -6.86 4.84 -7.85
CA LEU A 14 -5.96 3.74 -8.20
C LEU A 14 -5.90 3.52 -9.72
N GLU A 15 -7.06 3.46 -10.38
CA GLU A 15 -7.14 3.30 -11.84
C GLU A 15 -6.44 4.46 -12.57
N GLU A 16 -6.64 5.70 -12.11
CA GLU A 16 -5.95 6.87 -12.67
C GLU A 16 -4.42 6.78 -12.46
N LEU A 17 -3.97 6.27 -11.31
CA LEU A 17 -2.56 6.06 -11.02
C LEU A 17 -1.94 4.99 -11.93
N GLU A 18 -2.63 3.88 -12.15
CA GLU A 18 -2.19 2.80 -13.06
C GLU A 18 -2.02 3.33 -14.50
N GLN A 19 -2.99 4.12 -14.98
CA GLN A 19 -2.91 4.74 -16.31
C GLN A 19 -1.78 5.76 -16.43
N LEU A 20 -1.44 6.48 -15.35
CA LEU A 20 -0.30 7.39 -15.33
C LEU A 20 1.02 6.63 -15.39
N VAL A 21 1.14 5.54 -14.63
CA VAL A 21 2.33 4.69 -14.65
C VAL A 21 2.54 4.08 -16.04
N GLU A 22 1.49 3.53 -16.64
CA GLU A 22 1.56 2.95 -18.00
C GLU A 22 2.04 3.98 -19.03
N ARG A 23 1.52 5.21 -18.96
CA ARG A 23 1.95 6.32 -19.83
C ARG A 23 3.41 6.72 -19.61
N LEU A 24 3.85 6.81 -18.35
CA LEU A 24 5.24 7.12 -18.00
C LEU A 24 6.21 6.02 -18.46
N GLU A 25 5.81 4.75 -18.33
CA GLU A 25 6.60 3.60 -18.76
C GLU A 25 6.70 3.46 -20.29
N ALA A 26 5.69 3.94 -21.03
CA ALA A 26 5.71 3.95 -22.49
C ALA A 26 6.84 4.83 -23.07
N GLY A 27 7.28 5.85 -22.32
CA GLY A 27 8.49 6.62 -22.64
C GLY A 27 8.42 7.58 -23.84
N ASP A 28 7.24 7.73 -24.46
CA ASP A 28 7.03 8.61 -25.63
C ASP A 28 6.55 10.04 -25.23
N LEU A 29 6.48 10.33 -23.93
CA LEU A 29 6.01 11.61 -23.41
C LEU A 29 7.11 12.70 -23.48
N PRO A 30 6.76 13.93 -23.88
CA PRO A 30 7.66 15.06 -23.69
C PRO A 30 7.89 15.32 -22.20
N LEU A 31 9.06 15.88 -21.87
CA LEU A 31 9.51 16.06 -20.49
C LEU A 31 8.49 16.81 -19.60
N GLU A 32 7.86 17.85 -20.13
CA GLU A 32 6.86 18.64 -19.39
C GLU A 32 5.62 17.81 -19.03
N GLU A 33 5.16 16.95 -19.95
CA GLU A 33 4.04 16.05 -19.70
C GLU A 33 4.42 14.93 -18.72
N ALA A 34 5.62 14.37 -18.85
CA ALA A 34 6.12 13.37 -17.91
C ALA A 34 6.23 13.92 -16.48
N LEU A 35 6.67 15.18 -16.32
CA LEU A 35 6.69 15.85 -15.02
C LEU A 35 5.28 16.09 -14.47
N ALA A 36 4.34 16.51 -15.31
CA ALA A 36 2.94 16.70 -14.91
C ALA A 36 2.27 15.39 -14.47
N ASP A 37 2.48 14.31 -15.24
CA ASP A 37 1.98 12.97 -14.92
C ASP A 37 2.61 12.44 -13.61
N PHE A 38 3.91 12.68 -13.39
CA PHE A 38 4.58 12.33 -12.14
C PHE A 38 4.00 13.08 -10.93
N GLU A 39 3.82 14.40 -11.02
CA GLU A 39 3.22 15.19 -9.95
C GLU A 39 1.79 14.72 -9.63
N ARG A 40 1.02 14.39 -10.67
CA ARG A 40 -0.32 13.84 -10.53
C ARG A 40 -0.28 12.49 -9.83
N GLY A 41 0.63 11.60 -10.23
CA GLY A 41 0.84 10.29 -9.62
C GLY A 41 1.16 10.39 -8.12
N VAL A 42 2.09 11.28 -7.75
CA VAL A 42 2.43 11.52 -6.33
C VAL A 42 1.21 11.96 -5.52
N LYS A 43 0.37 12.82 -6.10
CA LYS A 43 -0.86 13.28 -5.45
C LYS A 43 -1.86 12.15 -5.28
N LEU A 44 -2.09 11.33 -6.30
CA LEU A 44 -3.00 10.18 -6.24
C LEU A 44 -2.54 9.15 -5.20
N THR A 45 -1.24 8.84 -5.15
CA THR A 45 -0.66 7.94 -4.14
C THR A 45 -0.95 8.43 -2.72
N ARG A 46 -0.80 9.73 -2.45
CA ARG A 46 -1.13 10.32 -1.15
C ARG A 46 -2.63 10.23 -0.85
N GLU A 47 -3.49 10.49 -1.83
CA GLU A 47 -4.94 10.36 -1.67
C GLU A 47 -5.36 8.91 -1.35
N CYS A 48 -4.76 7.92 -2.02
CA CYS A 48 -4.97 6.50 -1.75
C CYS A 48 -4.54 6.12 -0.32
N GLN A 49 -3.34 6.52 0.09
CA GLN A 49 -2.83 6.27 1.44
C GLN A 49 -3.75 6.86 2.52
N GLN A 50 -4.23 8.09 2.33
CA GLN A 50 -5.15 8.73 3.28
C GLN A 50 -6.49 7.99 3.39
N LYS A 51 -7.03 7.50 2.27
CA LYS A 51 -8.26 6.71 2.26
C LYS A 51 -8.08 5.38 3.01
N LEU A 52 -6.97 4.69 2.77
CA LEU A 52 -6.64 3.45 3.47
C LEU A 52 -6.47 3.67 4.97
N ALA A 53 -5.71 4.69 5.37
CA ALA A 53 -5.54 5.04 6.78
C ALA A 53 -6.87 5.36 7.47
N SER A 54 -7.76 6.10 6.80
CA SER A 54 -9.10 6.39 7.33
C SER A 54 -9.98 5.14 7.44
N ALA A 55 -9.84 4.19 6.51
CA ALA A 55 -10.56 2.93 6.55
C ALA A 55 -10.05 2.04 7.70
N GLU A 56 -8.74 1.92 7.86
CA GLU A 56 -8.09 1.17 8.94
C GLU A 56 -8.51 1.71 10.32
N GLN A 57 -8.46 3.03 10.50
CA GLN A 57 -8.91 3.67 11.74
C GLN A 57 -10.38 3.34 12.04
N LYS A 58 -11.24 3.36 11.01
CA LYS A 58 -12.66 3.04 11.18
C LYS A 58 -12.87 1.58 11.58
N VAL A 59 -12.10 0.64 11.01
CA VAL A 59 -12.13 -0.77 11.39
C VAL A 59 -11.67 -0.95 12.83
N LYS A 60 -10.57 -0.31 13.23
CA LYS A 60 -10.05 -0.37 14.60
C LYS A 60 -11.08 0.10 15.62
N VAL A 61 -11.71 1.26 15.37
CA VAL A 61 -12.76 1.80 16.24
C VAL A 61 -13.97 0.86 16.33
N LEU A 62 -14.37 0.21 15.24
CA LEU A 62 -15.47 -0.77 15.25
C LEU A 62 -15.12 -2.03 16.04
N MET A 63 -13.87 -2.53 15.93
CA MET A 63 -13.39 -3.68 16.71
C MET A 63 -13.31 -3.37 18.21
N GLU A 64 -12.83 -2.18 18.57
CA GLU A 64 -12.80 -1.68 19.96
C GLU A 64 -14.21 -1.59 20.56
N GLN A 65 -15.18 -1.08 19.79
CA GLN A 65 -16.58 -0.99 20.23
C GLN A 65 -17.26 -2.35 20.42
N ASN A 66 -16.82 -3.37 19.68
CA ASN A 66 -17.40 -4.70 19.73
C ASN A 66 -16.72 -5.65 20.75
N GLY A 67 -15.78 -5.12 21.56
CA GLY A 67 -15.18 -5.82 22.70
C GLY A 67 -14.13 -6.88 22.35
N THR A 68 -13.73 -7.00 21.08
CA THR A 68 -12.72 -7.96 20.61
C THR A 68 -11.57 -7.22 19.95
N VAL A 69 -10.56 -6.88 20.76
CA VAL A 69 -9.24 -6.46 20.25
C VAL A 69 -8.21 -7.40 20.85
N GLN A 70 -7.77 -8.38 20.07
CA GLN A 70 -6.46 -9.01 20.25
C GLN A 70 -5.62 -8.57 19.05
N GLU A 71 -4.80 -7.55 19.25
CA GLU A 71 -3.73 -7.19 18.30
C GLU A 71 -2.67 -8.30 18.41
N ALA A 72 -2.82 -9.37 17.62
CA ALA A 72 -1.76 -10.32 17.41
C ALA A 72 -0.74 -9.69 16.45
N PRO A 73 0.58 -9.78 16.72
CA PRO A 73 1.61 -9.41 15.76
C PRO A 73 1.33 -10.11 14.43
N PHE A 74 1.41 -9.38 13.32
CA PHE A 74 1.36 -10.00 11.99
C PHE A 74 2.68 -10.77 11.80
N GLU A 75 2.63 -12.09 12.03
CA GLU A 75 3.72 -12.99 11.70
C GLU A 75 3.87 -13.03 10.18
N THR A 76 4.81 -12.24 9.65
CA THR A 76 5.38 -12.55 8.33
C THR A 76 6.07 -13.89 8.48
N GLY A 77 5.46 -14.94 7.90
CA GLY A 77 6.03 -16.28 7.86
C GLY A 77 7.40 -16.27 7.19
N GLU A 78 8.44 -16.08 8.00
CA GLU A 78 9.79 -16.55 7.72
C GLU A 78 9.80 -18.05 7.93
N ASP A 79 9.21 -18.77 6.97
CA ASP A 79 9.31 -20.21 6.87
C ASP A 79 10.32 -20.59 5.78
N ASN A 80 11.26 -21.45 6.18
CA ASN A 80 12.14 -22.36 5.40
C ASN A 80 13.53 -21.85 4.94
N GLU A 81 14.62 -22.63 5.01
CA GLU A 81 14.89 -23.98 5.55
C GLU A 81 16.42 -24.26 5.53
N SER A 82 16.89 -25.01 6.53
CA SER A 82 18.04 -25.94 6.58
C SER A 82 19.47 -25.55 6.15
N GLY A 83 20.41 -25.93 7.03
CA GLY A 83 21.86 -26.00 6.73
C GLY A 83 22.66 -26.71 7.84
N THR A 84 22.32 -27.96 8.11
CA THR A 84 23.15 -29.07 8.66
C THR A 84 24.32 -28.80 9.65
N THR A 85 24.21 -29.46 10.81
CA THR A 85 25.27 -30.14 11.61
C THR A 85 26.49 -29.36 12.11
N ASP A 86 26.60 -29.19 13.43
CA ASP A 86 27.85 -29.46 14.15
C ASP A 86 27.53 -30.02 15.54
N THR A 87 27.53 -31.34 15.65
CA THR A 87 27.48 -32.05 16.93
C THR A 87 28.94 -32.14 17.41
N PRO A 88 29.32 -31.56 18.56
CA PRO A 88 30.64 -31.80 19.09
C PRO A 88 30.69 -33.22 19.67
N GLU A 89 31.36 -34.12 18.94
CA GLU A 89 31.71 -35.47 19.40
C GLU A 89 32.73 -35.34 20.55
N GLN A 90 32.34 -35.71 21.77
CA GLN A 90 33.27 -35.87 22.88
C GLN A 90 33.89 -37.26 22.88
N GLY A 91 35.23 -37.33 22.92
CA GLY A 91 35.97 -38.46 23.48
C GLY A 91 37.12 -39.01 22.62
N PHE A 92 38.35 -38.58 22.90
CA PHE A 92 39.43 -39.37 23.50
C PHE A 92 40.58 -38.47 23.94
#